data_AF-A0A2V6CIK1-F1
#
_entry.id   AF-A0A2V6CIK1-F1
#
_cell.length_a   1.000
_cell.length_b   1.000
_cell.length_c   1.000
_cell.angle_alpha   90.00
_cell.angle_beta   90.00
_cell.angle_gamma   90.00
#
_symmetry.space_group_name_H-M   'P 1'
#
loop_
_entity.id
_entity.type
_entity.pdbx_description
1 polymer ?
#
loop_
_entity_poly.entity_id
_entity_poly.type
_entity_poly.pdbx_seq_one_letter_code
_entity_poly.pdbx_strand_id
1 'polypeptide(L)'
;MRLPVAGIVDAGADLPDRDRRSRLQPFYWCHPRDRLDQTHSKILPKSGIPAICFRMLRLIGSALTIGSLIFIVACATTPNAAVKNTTKTFTTVVVDAGHGGKDNGAYRRYGPPEKMATLDVAQRLERKLRESQINTIMTRSSDVFIPLNDRVAIENAQKSAIFVSIHFNDSRRRGIRGFETYYHSSASFDLANQIQSKLMTILHSANRGIHTANFRVLRLATCPAALVGIFEQSLRG
;
A
#
# COMPACT_ATOMS: atom_id res chain seq x y z
N MET A 1 -27.91 -58.90 -18.59
CA MET A 1 -27.89 -58.80 -17.11
C MET A 1 -27.83 -57.31 -16.77
N ARG A 2 -28.79 -56.73 -16.02
CA ARG A 2 -29.01 -56.84 -14.56
C ARG A 2 -27.86 -56.23 -13.71
N LEU A 3 -28.02 -54.93 -13.41
CA LEU A 3 -27.78 -54.31 -12.09
C LEU A 3 -28.81 -54.89 -11.08
N PRO A 4 -28.78 -54.71 -9.73
CA PRO A 4 -28.55 -53.48 -8.93
C PRO A 4 -27.22 -53.58 -8.10
N VAL A 5 -26.92 -52.95 -6.95
CA VAL A 5 -27.66 -52.24 -5.86
C VAL A 5 -26.86 -51.00 -5.37
N ALA A 6 -27.48 -50.18 -4.52
CA ALA A 6 -27.02 -48.86 -4.06
C ALA A 6 -26.31 -48.83 -2.69
N GLY A 7 -25.90 -47.63 -2.27
CA GLY A 7 -25.50 -47.29 -0.89
C GLY A 7 -25.70 -45.79 -0.62
N ILE A 8 -26.89 -45.40 -0.14
CA ILE A 8 -27.26 -44.01 0.22
C ILE A 8 -27.58 -43.98 1.71
N VAL A 9 -27.02 -43.01 2.44
CA VAL A 9 -27.65 -42.28 3.55
C VAL A 9 -26.91 -40.95 3.78
N ASP A 10 -27.48 -40.08 4.60
CA ASP A 10 -27.29 -38.62 4.59
C ASP A 10 -27.05 -38.07 6.02
N ALA A 11 -26.87 -36.75 6.13
CA ALA A 11 -26.88 -35.90 7.31
C ALA A 11 -25.66 -35.97 8.27
N GLY A 12 -25.16 -34.79 8.62
CA GLY A 12 -23.99 -34.58 9.49
C GLY A 12 -23.55 -33.12 9.49
N ALA A 13 -24.46 -32.20 9.81
CA ALA A 13 -24.15 -30.77 9.86
C ALA A 13 -23.55 -30.40 11.22
N ASP A 14 -22.38 -29.76 11.22
CA ASP A 14 -21.92 -28.98 12.37
C ASP A 14 -21.02 -27.81 11.92
N LEU A 15 -21.36 -26.62 12.42
CA LEU A 15 -20.59 -25.38 12.36
C LEU A 15 -20.83 -24.64 13.69
N PRO A 16 -19.89 -23.81 14.19
CA PRO A 16 -18.60 -23.45 13.62
C PRO A 16 -17.40 -23.74 14.56
N ASP A 17 -16.17 -23.55 14.05
CA ASP A 17 -15.08 -23.05 14.89
C ASP A 17 -14.56 -21.72 14.34
N ARG A 18 -14.13 -20.83 15.24
CA ARG A 18 -13.63 -19.48 14.93
C ARG A 18 -12.12 -19.42 15.09
N ASP A 19 -11.52 -18.49 14.35
CA ASP A 19 -10.15 -18.02 14.53
C ASP A 19 -9.03 -19.08 14.55
N ARG A 20 -8.53 -19.37 13.34
CA ARG A 20 -7.10 -19.65 13.17
C ARG A 20 -6.49 -18.72 12.11
N ARG A 21 -6.32 -17.43 12.46
CA ARG A 21 -5.53 -16.46 11.69
C ARG A 21 -4.07 -16.91 11.52
N SER A 22 -3.83 -17.82 10.58
CA SER A 22 -2.49 -18.33 10.28
C SER A 22 -1.61 -17.24 9.67
N ARG A 23 -0.63 -16.77 10.44
CA ARG A 23 0.30 -15.71 10.05
C ARG A 23 1.18 -16.13 8.86
N LEU A 24 0.73 -15.86 7.64
CA LEU A 24 1.63 -15.67 6.51
C LEU A 24 2.19 -14.24 6.59
N GLN A 25 3.43 -14.12 7.07
CA GLN A 25 4.19 -12.86 7.10
C GLN A 25 4.84 -12.63 5.73
N PRO A 26 4.42 -11.62 4.93
CA PRO A 26 5.11 -11.24 3.71
C PRO A 26 6.29 -10.33 4.10
N PHE A 27 7.43 -10.96 4.41
CA PHE A 27 8.66 -10.22 4.72
C PHE A 27 9.18 -9.49 3.46
N TYR A 28 9.81 -8.32 3.69
CA TYR A 28 10.43 -7.44 2.69
C TYR A 28 9.50 -6.54 1.86
N TRP A 29 8.65 -5.77 2.54
CA TRP A 29 8.27 -4.43 2.07
C TRP A 29 8.89 -3.38 2.99
N CYS A 30 9.51 -2.34 2.41
CA CYS A 30 10.55 -1.54 3.07
C CYS A 30 10.10 -0.82 4.35
N HIS A 31 10.78 -1.09 5.48
CA HIS A 31 10.71 -0.27 6.69
C HIS A 31 11.63 0.96 6.55
N PRO A 32 11.11 2.20 6.67
CA PRO A 32 11.93 3.35 7.02
C PRO A 32 12.58 3.10 8.39
N ARG A 33 13.87 3.42 8.53
CA ARG A 33 14.61 3.24 9.79
C ARG A 33 14.80 4.58 10.52
N ASP A 34 13.69 5.31 10.67
CA ASP A 34 13.65 6.59 11.37
C ASP A 34 13.72 6.34 12.88
N ARG A 35 14.93 6.44 13.44
CA ARG A 35 15.19 6.29 14.88
C ARG A 35 14.84 7.59 15.59
N LEU A 36 13.67 7.63 16.23
CA LEU A 36 13.34 8.61 17.27
C LEU A 36 12.71 7.90 18.46
N ASP A 37 13.49 7.73 19.52
CA ASP A 37 13.00 8.01 20.87
C ASP A 37 14.16 8.58 21.71
N GLN A 38 13.79 9.26 22.79
CA GLN A 38 14.61 10.07 23.68
C GLN A 38 15.15 9.22 24.84
N THR A 39 16.00 9.80 25.68
CA THR A 39 15.77 9.89 27.16
C THR A 39 16.97 10.53 27.87
N HIS A 40 16.79 10.84 29.16
CA HIS A 40 17.84 11.19 30.13
C HIS A 40 18.57 12.53 29.94
N SER A 41 17.83 13.60 30.16
CA SER A 41 18.37 14.76 30.90
C SER A 41 18.78 14.35 32.32
N LYS A 42 19.94 14.82 32.81
CA LYS A 42 20.26 14.99 34.24
C LYS A 42 21.57 15.76 34.47
N ILE A 43 21.52 16.68 35.46
CA ILE A 43 22.63 17.24 36.24
C ILE A 43 23.66 18.13 35.51
N LEU A 44 23.66 19.43 35.85
CA LEU A 44 24.83 20.25 36.23
C LEU A 44 24.33 21.40 37.17
N PRO A 45 25.20 22.18 37.85
CA PRO A 45 25.00 22.47 39.28
C PRO A 45 24.44 23.87 39.65
N LYS A 46 24.34 24.09 40.97
CA LYS A 46 23.86 25.31 41.65
C LYS A 46 24.89 26.46 41.68
N SER A 47 24.35 27.66 42.02
CA SER A 47 25.01 28.85 42.61
C SER A 47 25.73 29.82 41.66
N GLY A 48 25.62 31.13 41.96
CA GLY A 48 26.32 32.21 41.25
C GLY A 48 25.46 33.41 40.81
N ILE A 49 24.75 34.09 41.71
CA ILE A 49 24.13 35.40 41.42
C ILE A 49 24.77 36.47 42.34
N PRO A 50 25.61 37.38 41.82
CA PRO A 50 26.02 38.59 42.52
C PRO A 50 24.96 39.70 42.38
N ALA A 51 24.74 40.48 43.44
CA ALA A 51 23.60 41.41 43.53
C ALA A 51 23.90 42.83 43.01
N ILE A 52 23.56 43.10 41.73
CA ILE A 52 23.51 44.43 41.11
C ILE A 52 22.36 44.38 40.07
N CYS A 53 21.43 45.33 39.91
CA CYS A 53 21.22 46.64 40.53
C CYS A 53 19.76 46.78 41.00
N PHE A 54 19.51 47.19 42.25
CA PHE A 54 18.16 47.48 42.74
C PHE A 54 17.86 48.98 42.67
N ARG A 55 17.44 49.49 41.49
CA ARG A 55 16.94 50.88 41.36
C ARG A 55 15.94 51.07 40.22
N MET A 56 14.99 51.98 40.45
CA MET A 56 13.92 52.42 39.53
C MET A 56 12.71 51.48 39.36
N LEU A 57 12.08 51.11 40.47
CA LEU A 57 10.62 50.96 40.49
C LEU A 57 9.98 52.35 40.38
N ARG A 58 9.26 52.64 39.27
CA ARG A 58 8.04 53.46 39.15
C ARG A 58 7.85 54.01 37.72
N LEU A 59 6.77 53.58 37.06
CA LEU A 59 5.76 54.37 36.31
C LEU A 59 5.18 53.56 35.15
N ILE A 60 3.89 53.80 34.85
CA ILE A 60 3.08 53.14 33.82
C ILE A 60 2.84 51.63 34.12
N GLY A 61 1.63 51.08 34.04
CA GLY A 61 0.33 51.67 33.68
C GLY A 61 -0.53 50.63 32.98
N SER A 62 -1.72 50.35 33.50
CA SER A 62 -2.54 49.18 33.15
C SER A 62 -2.87 49.06 31.64
N ALA A 63 -2.39 48.01 30.98
CA ALA A 63 -2.79 47.62 29.63
C ALA A 63 -2.58 46.12 29.35
N LEU A 64 -3.41 45.57 28.45
CA LEU A 64 -3.18 44.31 27.71
C LEU A 64 -3.07 43.00 28.53
N THR A 65 -4.08 42.69 29.34
CA THR A 65 -4.39 41.31 29.80
C THR A 65 -5.02 40.41 28.71
N ILE A 66 -5.00 40.83 27.43
CA ILE A 66 -5.63 40.12 26.31
C ILE A 66 -4.59 39.93 25.19
N GLY A 67 -3.76 38.89 25.30
CA GLY A 67 -2.69 38.61 24.33
C GLY A 67 -2.19 37.16 24.28
N SER A 68 -2.84 36.22 24.98
CA SER A 68 -2.32 34.85 25.19
C SER A 68 -3.35 33.73 24.92
N LEU A 69 -4.28 33.95 23.99
CA LEU A 69 -5.42 33.04 23.76
C LEU A 69 -5.66 32.65 22.28
N ILE A 70 -4.69 32.89 21.40
CA ILE A 70 -4.83 32.63 19.94
C ILE A 70 -3.84 31.56 19.41
N PHE A 71 -2.82 31.18 20.19
CA PHE A 71 -1.66 30.44 19.66
C PHE A 71 -1.68 28.89 19.78
N ILE A 72 -2.78 28.27 20.24
CA ILE A 72 -2.84 26.80 20.47
C ILE A 72 -4.12 26.13 19.90
N VAL A 73 -4.56 26.54 18.70
CA VAL A 73 -5.51 25.72 17.88
C VAL A 73 -5.05 25.65 16.42
N ALA A 74 -3.74 25.43 16.21
CA ALA A 74 -3.15 25.15 14.90
C ALA A 74 -2.56 23.73 14.83
N CYS A 75 -3.16 22.78 15.55
CA CYS A 75 -2.90 21.36 15.34
C CYS A 75 -3.47 20.97 13.97
N ALA A 76 -2.64 21.07 12.94
CA ALA A 76 -3.05 20.88 11.55
C ALA A 76 -3.40 19.42 11.30
N THR A 77 -4.67 19.06 11.53
CA THR A 77 -5.26 17.82 11.03
C THR A 77 -5.32 17.89 9.51
N THR A 78 -4.21 17.57 8.85
CA THR A 78 -4.16 17.36 7.40
C THR A 78 -5.25 16.34 7.06
N PRO A 79 -6.33 16.71 6.35
CA PRO A 79 -7.39 15.78 6.07
C PRO A 79 -6.82 14.67 5.19
N ASN A 80 -6.75 13.45 5.73
CA ASN A 80 -6.27 12.29 4.99
C ASN A 80 -7.26 12.05 3.85
N ALA A 81 -6.92 12.53 2.66
CA ALA A 81 -7.90 12.94 1.67
C ALA A 81 -8.83 11.78 1.28
N ALA A 82 -10.13 11.98 1.51
CA ALA A 82 -11.12 10.92 1.41
C ALA A 82 -11.13 10.31 0.00
N VAL A 83 -10.90 8.99 -0.07
CA VAL A 83 -10.75 8.28 -1.34
C VAL A 83 -12.04 8.36 -2.14
N LYS A 84 -11.99 9.03 -3.29
CA LYS A 84 -13.14 9.18 -4.18
C LYS A 84 -13.37 7.85 -4.89
N ASN A 85 -14.54 7.22 -4.70
CA ASN A 85 -14.84 5.96 -5.38
C ASN A 85 -15.20 6.20 -6.85
N THR A 86 -14.19 6.23 -7.71
CA THR A 86 -14.28 6.34 -9.18
C THR A 86 -14.31 4.99 -9.89
N THR A 87 -14.48 3.86 -9.18
CA THR A 87 -14.35 2.50 -9.75
C THR A 87 -15.29 2.23 -10.94
N LYS A 88 -16.39 2.98 -11.05
CA LYS A 88 -17.38 2.89 -12.15
C LYS A 88 -17.39 4.11 -13.09
N THR A 89 -16.53 5.10 -12.86
CA THR A 89 -16.57 6.44 -13.49
C THR A 89 -15.19 7.02 -13.83
N PHE A 90 -14.12 6.23 -13.69
CA PHE A 90 -12.77 6.63 -14.06
C PHE A 90 -12.67 6.85 -15.58
N THR A 91 -11.89 7.85 -15.98
CA THR A 91 -11.52 8.07 -17.39
C THR A 91 -10.06 7.73 -17.66
N THR A 92 -9.28 7.51 -16.59
CA THR A 92 -7.83 7.25 -16.63
C THR A 92 -7.49 6.00 -15.81
N VAL A 93 -6.53 5.21 -16.27
CA VAL A 93 -5.88 4.17 -15.46
C VAL A 93 -4.43 4.56 -15.25
N VAL A 94 -4.00 4.59 -13.99
CA VAL A 94 -2.60 4.77 -13.61
C VAL A 94 -2.02 3.39 -13.38
N VAL A 95 -1.08 2.98 -14.24
CA VAL A 95 -0.42 1.68 -14.20
C VAL A 95 0.96 1.84 -13.57
N ASP A 96 1.21 1.12 -12.48
CA ASP A 96 2.47 1.18 -11.75
C ASP A 96 3.30 -0.09 -11.95
N ALA A 97 4.44 0.05 -12.62
CA ALA A 97 5.42 -1.02 -12.75
C ALA A 97 6.30 -1.05 -11.50
N GLY A 98 6.04 -2.00 -10.58
CA GLY A 98 6.76 -2.14 -9.32
C GLY A 98 8.29 -2.15 -9.47
N HIS A 99 9.01 -1.61 -8.47
CA HIS A 99 10.49 -1.50 -8.46
C HIS A 99 11.05 -0.68 -9.65
N GLY A 100 12.33 -0.86 -10.03
CA GLY A 100 12.96 -0.19 -11.17
C GLY A 100 14.37 0.35 -10.87
N GLY A 101 15.23 0.39 -11.88
CA GLY A 101 16.58 0.95 -11.80
C GLY A 101 17.44 0.23 -10.76
N LYS A 102 17.82 0.94 -9.68
CA LYS A 102 18.59 0.40 -8.55
C LYS A 102 17.83 -0.59 -7.67
N ASP A 103 16.50 -0.63 -7.78
CA ASP A 103 15.65 -1.55 -7.04
C ASP A 103 15.23 -2.71 -7.95
N ASN A 104 15.73 -3.91 -7.65
CA ASN A 104 15.45 -5.13 -8.42
C ASN A 104 14.13 -5.81 -8.04
N GLY A 105 13.55 -5.48 -6.89
CA GLY A 105 12.47 -6.26 -6.26
C GLY A 105 12.91 -7.64 -5.79
N ALA A 106 11.96 -8.58 -5.77
CA ALA A 106 12.14 -9.94 -5.30
C ALA A 106 13.26 -10.68 -6.03
N TYR A 107 14.14 -11.32 -5.25
CA TYR A 107 15.23 -12.14 -5.79
C TYR A 107 14.68 -13.36 -6.53
N ARG A 108 15.17 -13.57 -7.75
CA ARG A 108 14.92 -14.75 -8.58
C ARG A 108 16.25 -15.43 -8.90
N ARG A 109 16.28 -16.77 -8.82
CA ARG A 109 17.47 -17.58 -9.16
C ARG A 109 17.70 -17.68 -10.68
N TYR A 110 16.61 -17.65 -11.43
CA TYR A 110 16.57 -17.79 -12.89
C TYR A 110 15.55 -16.80 -13.47
N GLY A 111 15.76 -16.38 -14.71
CA GLY A 111 14.95 -15.35 -15.36
C GLY A 111 15.32 -13.93 -14.91
N PRO A 112 14.59 -12.91 -15.41
CA PRO A 112 14.87 -11.51 -15.10
C PRO A 112 14.46 -11.14 -13.65
N PRO A 113 15.03 -10.06 -13.07
CA PRO A 113 14.58 -9.55 -11.78
C PRO A 113 13.15 -9.01 -11.86
N GLU A 114 12.45 -8.94 -10.72
CA GLU A 114 11.04 -8.50 -10.65
C GLU A 114 10.81 -7.18 -11.40
N LYS A 115 11.70 -6.18 -11.23
CA LYS A 115 11.62 -4.88 -11.89
C LYS A 115 11.46 -4.91 -13.42
N MET A 116 11.89 -5.98 -14.09
CA MET A 116 11.74 -6.16 -15.54
C MET A 116 10.47 -6.92 -15.90
N ALA A 117 10.09 -7.92 -15.10
CA ALA A 117 8.84 -8.64 -15.27
C ALA A 117 7.61 -7.74 -15.02
N THR A 118 7.68 -6.88 -14.00
CA THR A 118 6.65 -5.85 -13.74
C THR A 118 6.54 -4.84 -14.87
N LEU A 119 7.67 -4.44 -15.47
CA LEU A 119 7.68 -3.51 -16.60
C LEU A 119 7.05 -4.12 -17.86
N ASP A 120 7.41 -5.35 -18.21
CA ASP A 120 6.83 -6.07 -19.35
C ASP A 120 5.30 -6.24 -19.21
N VAL A 121 4.83 -6.69 -18.05
CA VAL A 121 3.38 -6.83 -17.80
C VAL A 121 2.67 -5.48 -17.80
N ALA A 122 3.27 -4.44 -17.20
CA ALA A 122 2.71 -3.09 -17.20
C ALA A 122 2.61 -2.48 -18.62
N GLN A 123 3.66 -2.62 -19.45
CA GLN A 123 3.64 -2.19 -20.85
C GLN A 123 2.63 -2.98 -21.70
N ARG A 124 2.41 -4.28 -21.41
CA ARG A 124 1.34 -5.06 -22.04
C ARG A 124 -0.05 -4.59 -21.62
N LEU A 125 -0.25 -4.29 -20.34
CA LEU A 125 -1.49 -3.72 -19.82
C LEU A 125 -1.78 -2.33 -20.41
N GLU A 126 -0.78 -1.45 -20.44
CA GLU A 126 -0.88 -0.13 -21.06
C GLU A 126 -1.34 -0.20 -22.51
N ARG A 127 -0.71 -1.06 -23.31
CA ARG A 127 -1.08 -1.28 -24.71
C ARG A 127 -2.55 -1.66 -24.84
N LYS A 128 -3.04 -2.59 -24.00
CA LYS A 128 -4.44 -3.07 -24.03
C LYS A 128 -5.47 -2.04 -23.57
N LEU A 129 -5.10 -1.20 -22.61
CA LEU A 129 -5.95 -0.08 -22.18
C LEU A 129 -6.03 0.99 -23.28
N ARG A 130 -4.91 1.33 -23.92
CA ARG A 130 -4.87 2.25 -25.07
C ARG A 130 -5.58 1.70 -26.32
N GLU A 131 -5.42 0.40 -26.62
CA GLU A 131 -6.21 -0.34 -27.63
C GLU A 131 -7.73 -0.21 -27.34
N SER A 132 -8.11 -0.18 -26.06
CA SER A 132 -9.49 -0.01 -25.59
C SER A 132 -9.90 1.46 -25.41
N GLN A 133 -9.15 2.42 -25.97
CA GLN A 133 -9.37 3.87 -25.90
C GLN A 133 -9.36 4.49 -24.48
N ILE A 134 -8.81 3.76 -23.48
CA ILE A 134 -8.70 4.25 -22.09
C ILE A 134 -7.41 5.07 -21.92
N ASN A 135 -7.53 6.29 -21.41
CA ASN A 135 -6.35 7.11 -21.07
C ASN A 135 -5.49 6.37 -20.04
N THR A 136 -4.20 6.22 -20.32
CA THR A 136 -3.32 5.40 -19.51
C THR A 136 -2.01 6.10 -19.20
N ILE A 137 -1.69 6.20 -17.91
CA ILE A 137 -0.50 6.87 -17.39
C ILE A 137 0.37 5.83 -16.67
N MET A 138 1.60 5.66 -17.15
CA MET A 138 2.58 4.77 -16.52
C MET A 138 3.38 5.54 -15.45
N THR A 139 3.64 4.94 -14.28
CA THR A 139 4.59 5.53 -13.32
C THR A 139 6.04 5.51 -13.83
N ARG A 140 6.37 4.50 -14.65
CA ARG A 140 7.59 4.43 -15.47
C ARG A 140 7.34 3.59 -16.72
N SER A 141 7.92 4.00 -17.84
CA SER A 141 7.91 3.25 -19.11
C SER A 141 9.24 2.53 -19.41
N SER A 142 10.23 2.67 -18.53
CA SER A 142 11.59 2.13 -18.67
C SER A 142 12.15 1.61 -17.33
N ASP A 143 13.39 1.11 -17.34
CA ASP A 143 14.08 0.61 -16.14
C ASP A 143 14.69 1.73 -15.27
N VAL A 144 13.82 2.59 -14.74
CA VAL A 144 14.18 3.72 -13.86
C VAL A 144 13.62 3.55 -12.46
N PHE A 145 14.35 4.00 -11.44
CA PHE A 145 13.89 3.98 -10.05
C PHE A 145 12.97 5.17 -9.76
N ILE A 146 11.68 4.91 -9.58
CA ILE A 146 10.71 5.91 -9.12
C ILE A 146 10.44 5.69 -7.62
N PRO A 147 10.71 6.67 -6.73
CA PRO A 147 10.36 6.64 -5.32
C PRO A 147 8.86 6.41 -5.06
N LEU A 148 8.53 5.83 -3.90
CA LEU A 148 7.13 5.53 -3.54
C LEU A 148 6.25 6.78 -3.34
N ASN A 149 6.83 7.93 -2.96
CA ASN A 149 6.10 9.20 -2.90
C ASN A 149 5.74 9.71 -4.29
N ASP A 150 6.62 9.51 -5.25
CA ASP A 150 6.50 10.07 -6.60
C ASP A 150 5.46 9.26 -7.39
N ARG A 151 5.37 7.95 -7.17
CA ARG A 151 4.25 7.10 -7.61
C ARG A 151 2.91 7.60 -7.04
N VAL A 152 2.87 7.90 -5.74
CA VAL A 152 1.70 8.48 -5.05
C VAL A 152 1.33 9.86 -5.61
N ALA A 153 2.31 10.67 -6.02
CA ALA A 153 2.06 11.97 -6.66
C ALA A 153 1.49 11.79 -8.08
N ILE A 154 1.99 10.83 -8.85
CA ILE A 154 1.50 10.53 -10.22
C ILE A 154 0.04 10.06 -10.20
N GLU A 155 -0.36 9.20 -9.25
CA GLU A 155 -1.77 8.78 -9.12
C GLU A 155 -2.68 9.92 -8.63
N ASN A 156 -2.25 10.68 -7.61
CA ASN A 156 -3.08 11.70 -6.98
C ASN A 156 -3.22 13.00 -7.80
N ALA A 157 -2.38 13.18 -8.82
CA ALA A 157 -2.57 14.24 -9.81
C ALA A 157 -3.81 14.01 -10.71
N GLN A 158 -4.37 12.79 -10.75
CA GLN A 158 -5.44 12.43 -11.69
C GLN A 158 -6.84 12.66 -11.10
N LYS A 159 -7.66 13.47 -11.78
CA LYS A 159 -8.99 13.88 -11.29
C LYS A 159 -10.06 12.77 -11.26
N SER A 160 -9.98 11.82 -12.21
CA SER A 160 -10.89 10.65 -12.28
C SER A 160 -10.12 9.43 -12.80
N ALA A 161 -9.42 8.76 -11.89
CA ALA A 161 -8.61 7.59 -12.22
C ALA A 161 -8.93 6.38 -11.35
N ILE A 162 -8.35 5.23 -11.71
CA ILE A 162 -8.03 4.12 -10.81
C ILE A 162 -6.53 3.84 -10.88
N PHE A 163 -5.96 3.27 -9.82
CA PHE A 163 -4.55 2.89 -9.74
C PHE A 163 -4.39 1.36 -9.69
N VAL A 164 -3.49 0.83 -10.52
CA VAL A 164 -3.17 -0.60 -10.60
C VAL A 164 -1.66 -0.79 -10.60
N SER A 165 -1.11 -1.24 -9.47
CA SER A 165 0.31 -1.62 -9.35
C SER A 165 0.52 -3.10 -9.63
N ILE A 166 1.62 -3.43 -10.33
CA ILE A 166 1.98 -4.78 -10.75
C ILE A 166 3.28 -5.19 -10.06
N HIS A 167 3.24 -6.32 -9.36
CA HIS A 167 4.35 -6.91 -8.61
C HIS A 167 4.41 -8.44 -8.78
N PHE A 168 5.60 -9.03 -8.58
CA PHE A 168 5.83 -10.49 -8.58
C PHE A 168 6.40 -10.94 -7.23
N ASN A 169 5.53 -11.51 -6.38
CA ASN A 169 5.92 -12.00 -5.08
C ASN A 169 6.77 -13.28 -5.17
N ASP A 170 7.82 -13.40 -4.34
CA ASP A 170 8.55 -14.65 -4.09
C ASP A 170 8.12 -15.31 -2.77
N SER A 171 8.37 -16.61 -2.64
CA SER A 171 8.20 -17.33 -1.38
C SER A 171 9.31 -18.34 -1.16
N ARG A 172 9.76 -18.47 0.09
CA ARG A 172 10.66 -19.56 0.52
C ARG A 172 9.98 -20.93 0.51
N ARG A 173 8.65 -20.98 0.44
CA ARG A 173 7.89 -22.24 0.34
C ARG A 173 7.80 -22.67 -1.13
N ARG A 174 8.27 -23.89 -1.43
CA ARG A 174 8.12 -24.51 -2.75
C ARG A 174 6.64 -24.69 -3.11
N GLY A 175 6.31 -24.63 -4.40
CA GLY A 175 4.96 -24.89 -4.93
C GLY A 175 3.94 -23.75 -4.77
N ILE A 176 4.29 -22.63 -4.13
CA ILE A 176 3.45 -21.43 -4.12
C ILE A 176 3.37 -20.86 -5.55
N ARG A 177 2.13 -20.64 -6.02
CA ARG A 177 1.78 -20.04 -7.32
C ARG A 177 0.43 -19.33 -7.22
N GLY A 178 0.11 -18.48 -8.19
CA GLY A 178 -1.21 -17.84 -8.32
C GLY A 178 -1.23 -16.34 -8.00
N PHE A 179 -2.43 -15.76 -7.96
CA PHE A 179 -2.61 -14.31 -7.84
C PHE A 179 -3.19 -13.91 -6.48
N GLU A 180 -2.61 -12.89 -5.85
CA GLU A 180 -3.19 -12.11 -4.76
C GLU A 180 -3.49 -10.69 -5.26
N THR A 181 -4.61 -10.10 -4.85
CA THR A 181 -4.88 -8.68 -5.09
C THR A 181 -5.00 -7.94 -3.76
N TYR A 182 -4.24 -6.86 -3.63
CA TYR A 182 -4.11 -6.07 -2.41
C TYR A 182 -4.81 -4.71 -2.53
N TYR A 183 -5.42 -4.25 -1.43
CA TYR A 183 -6.09 -2.95 -1.33
C TYR A 183 -5.91 -2.35 0.07
N HIS A 184 -6.38 -1.11 0.29
CA HIS A 184 -6.31 -0.45 1.61
C HIS A 184 -7.62 0.26 1.98
N SER A 185 -8.10 1.17 1.14
CA SER A 185 -9.39 1.86 1.35
C SER A 185 -10.56 0.93 1.03
N SER A 186 -11.67 1.04 1.76
CA SER A 186 -12.93 0.36 1.42
C SER A 186 -13.42 0.71 0.02
N ALA A 187 -13.19 1.95 -0.44
CA ALA A 187 -13.48 2.39 -1.82
C ALA A 187 -12.69 1.63 -2.90
N SER A 188 -11.58 0.96 -2.54
CA SER A 188 -10.78 0.12 -3.44
C SER A 188 -11.24 -1.35 -3.49
N PHE A 189 -12.15 -1.79 -2.61
CA PHE A 189 -12.53 -3.20 -2.53
C PHE A 189 -13.18 -3.70 -3.84
N ASP A 190 -14.13 -2.95 -4.39
CA ASP A 190 -14.80 -3.28 -5.65
C ASP A 190 -13.80 -3.45 -6.81
N LEU A 191 -12.77 -2.59 -6.87
CA LEU A 191 -11.72 -2.67 -7.87
C LEU A 191 -10.87 -3.94 -7.68
N ALA A 192 -10.38 -4.17 -6.47
CA ALA A 192 -9.54 -5.33 -6.14
C ALA A 192 -10.28 -6.66 -6.34
N ASN A 193 -11.57 -6.71 -6.00
CA ASN A 193 -12.42 -7.87 -6.20
C ASN A 193 -12.66 -8.16 -7.69
N GLN A 194 -12.97 -7.14 -8.51
CA GLN A 194 -13.13 -7.32 -9.96
C GLN A 194 -11.82 -7.78 -10.63
N ILE A 195 -10.68 -7.20 -10.24
CA ILE A 195 -9.35 -7.62 -10.73
C ILE A 195 -9.09 -9.08 -10.37
N GLN A 196 -9.24 -9.46 -9.09
CA GLN A 196 -9.03 -10.85 -8.66
C GLN A 196 -9.98 -11.81 -9.40
N SER A 197 -11.27 -11.50 -9.50
CA SER A 197 -12.24 -12.34 -10.22
C SER A 197 -11.89 -12.54 -11.69
N LYS A 198 -11.33 -11.53 -12.37
CA LYS A 198 -10.85 -11.66 -13.76
C LYS A 198 -9.54 -12.42 -13.87
N LEU A 199 -8.62 -12.28 -12.92
CA LEU A 199 -7.41 -13.10 -12.87
C LEU A 199 -7.73 -14.59 -12.68
N MET A 200 -8.83 -14.93 -11.99
CA MET A 200 -9.27 -16.31 -11.80
C MET A 200 -9.90 -16.97 -13.04
N THR A 201 -10.14 -16.24 -14.13
CA THR A 201 -10.51 -16.86 -15.42
C THR A 201 -9.29 -17.33 -16.23
N ILE A 202 -8.07 -17.14 -15.72
CA ILE A 202 -6.84 -17.64 -16.34
C ILE A 202 -6.66 -19.12 -15.98
N LEU A 203 -6.54 -19.97 -17.01
CA LEU A 203 -6.35 -21.42 -16.84
C LEU A 203 -5.12 -21.73 -15.97
N HIS A 204 -5.26 -22.73 -15.09
CA HIS A 204 -4.24 -23.17 -14.12
C HIS A 204 -3.75 -22.11 -13.12
N SER A 205 -4.35 -20.91 -13.08
CA SER A 205 -4.14 -19.96 -12.00
C SER A 205 -4.65 -20.54 -10.67
N ALA A 206 -4.07 -20.08 -9.56
CA ALA A 206 -4.53 -20.43 -8.21
C ALA A 206 -5.05 -19.17 -7.51
N ASN A 207 -6.23 -19.29 -6.90
CA ASN A 207 -6.79 -18.20 -6.10
C ASN A 207 -6.07 -18.12 -4.76
N ARG A 208 -5.39 -17.00 -4.51
CA ARG A 208 -4.77 -16.71 -3.21
C ARG A 208 -5.52 -15.62 -2.43
N GLY A 209 -6.65 -15.14 -2.95
CA GLY A 209 -7.56 -14.21 -2.28
C GLY A 209 -7.23 -12.72 -2.46
N ILE A 210 -8.04 -11.91 -1.77
CA ILE A 210 -7.98 -10.44 -1.77
C ILE A 210 -7.63 -10.01 -0.35
N HIS A 211 -6.65 -9.11 -0.19
CA HIS A 211 -6.06 -8.80 1.12
C HIS A 211 -5.98 -7.30 1.38
N THR A 212 -6.23 -6.87 2.61
CA THR A 212 -5.89 -5.51 3.05
C THR A 212 -4.38 -5.43 3.35
N ALA A 213 -3.71 -4.41 2.82
CA ALA A 213 -2.28 -4.17 3.07
C ALA A 213 -1.94 -2.69 3.22
N ASN A 214 -0.98 -2.41 4.08
CA ASN A 214 -0.55 -1.06 4.46
C ASN A 214 0.55 -0.50 3.53
N PHE A 215 0.52 -0.88 2.25
CA PHE A 215 1.51 -0.45 1.24
C PHE A 215 1.35 1.05 0.92
N ARG A 216 2.46 1.75 0.68
CA ARG A 216 2.45 3.22 0.60
C ARG A 216 1.60 3.76 -0.55
N VAL A 217 1.65 3.11 -1.72
CA VAL A 217 0.82 3.38 -2.92
C VAL A 217 -0.64 2.92 -2.81
N LEU A 218 -1.04 2.31 -1.69
CA LEU A 218 -2.45 1.97 -1.42
C LEU A 218 -3.00 2.82 -0.26
N ARG A 219 -2.17 3.12 0.75
CA ARG A 219 -2.53 3.96 1.90
C ARG A 219 -2.74 5.42 1.53
N LEU A 220 -1.91 5.96 0.62
CA LEU A 220 -1.88 7.38 0.28
C LEU A 220 -2.61 7.72 -1.04
N ALA A 221 -3.21 6.73 -1.69
CA ALA A 221 -4.03 6.92 -2.88
C ALA A 221 -5.34 7.66 -2.54
N THR A 222 -5.71 8.64 -3.35
CA THR A 222 -6.98 9.40 -3.26
C THR A 222 -8.04 8.89 -4.25
N CYS A 223 -7.65 7.96 -5.12
CA CYS A 223 -8.52 7.19 -6.02
C CYS A 223 -8.53 5.69 -5.62
N PRO A 224 -9.42 4.86 -6.18
CA PRO A 224 -9.43 3.42 -5.92
C PRO A 224 -8.14 2.80 -6.45
N ALA A 225 -7.40 2.16 -5.54
CA ALA A 225 -6.05 1.67 -5.76
C ALA A 225 -5.93 0.20 -5.37
N ALA A 226 -5.37 -0.60 -6.28
CA ALA A 226 -5.09 -2.03 -6.09
C ALA A 226 -3.65 -2.38 -6.50
N LEU A 227 -3.07 -3.39 -5.86
CA LEU A 227 -1.77 -3.97 -6.21
C LEU A 227 -1.92 -5.47 -6.47
N VAL A 228 -1.53 -5.93 -7.65
CA VAL A 228 -1.57 -7.36 -8.04
C VAL A 228 -0.22 -8.00 -7.73
N GLY A 229 -0.22 -8.98 -6.83
CA GLY A 229 0.94 -9.79 -6.48
C GLY A 229 0.90 -11.14 -7.19
N ILE A 230 1.77 -11.31 -8.18
CA ILE A 230 1.87 -12.53 -9.00
C ILE A 230 2.88 -13.49 -8.36
N PHE A 231 2.43 -14.63 -7.84
CA PHE A 231 3.32 -15.72 -7.43
C PHE A 231 3.55 -16.67 -8.59
N GLU A 232 4.81 -16.76 -9.00
CA GLU A 232 5.31 -17.78 -9.91
C GLU A 232 6.03 -18.87 -9.12
N GLN A 233 6.12 -20.09 -9.67
CA GLN A 233 6.70 -21.23 -8.96
C GLN A 233 8.21 -21.03 -8.75
N SER A 234 8.58 -20.60 -7.53
CA SER A 234 9.98 -20.36 -7.15
C SER A 234 10.80 -21.67 -7.22
N LEU A 235 11.58 -21.85 -8.30
CA LEU A 235 12.47 -22.99 -8.55
C LEU A 235 13.74 -22.95 -7.67
N ARG A 236 13.53 -22.74 -6.37
CA ARG A 236 14.52 -22.89 -5.30
C ARG A 236 14.74 -24.39 -5.01
N GLY A 237 15.27 -25.10 -6.01
CA GLY A 237 15.80 -26.47 -5.93
C GLY A 237 17.10 -26.52 -5.16
#